data_AF-A0A7K3MRD2-F1
#
_entry.id   AF-A0A7K3MRD2-F1
#
_cell.length_a   1.000
_cell.length_b   1.000
_cell.length_c   1.000
_cell.angle_alpha   90.00
_cell.angle_beta   90.00
_cell.angle_gamma   90.00
#
_symmetry.space_group_name_H-M   'P 1'
#
loop_
_entity.id
_entity.type
_entity.pdbx_description
1 polymer ?
#
loop_
_entity_poly.entity_id
_entity_poly.type
_entity_poly.pdbx_seq_one_letter_code
_entity_poly.pdbx_strand_id
1 'polypeptide(L)' 'MLENIVIAVFALMLLSALFLIGLFVGIGSALDIVDADHQRENDLDCFEDLYCFECEMEMSVKEIDGKRHCGNCGLRH' A
#
# COMPACT_ATOMS: atom_id res chain seq x y z
N MET A 1 -18.34 -18.03 -46.23
CA MET A 1 -17.09 -17.31 -45.84
C MET A 1 -17.40 -15.99 -45.15
N LEU A 2 -18.24 -15.12 -45.71
CA LEU A 2 -18.57 -13.82 -45.13
C LEU A 2 -19.23 -13.93 -43.73
N GLU A 3 -20.15 -14.87 -43.53
CA GLU A 3 -20.85 -15.07 -42.24
C GLU A 3 -19.88 -15.40 -41.09
N ASN A 4 -18.91 -16.28 -41.33
CA ASN A 4 -17.90 -16.65 -40.34
C ASN A 4 -16.99 -15.47 -39.98
N ILE A 5 -16.70 -14.60 -40.95
CA ILE A 5 -15.89 -13.39 -40.74
C ILE A 5 -16.67 -12.39 -39.87
N VAL A 6 -17.96 -12.18 -40.16
CA VAL A 6 -18.81 -11.28 -39.37
C VAL A 6 -18.92 -11.75 -37.92
N ILE A 7 -19.14 -13.05 -37.70
CA ILE A 7 -19.20 -13.63 -36.35
C ILE A 7 -17.87 -13.45 -35.61
N ALA A 8 -16.74 -13.69 -36.28
CA ALA A 8 -15.41 -13.53 -35.69
C ALA A 8 -15.13 -12.08 -35.25
N VAL A 9 -15.52 -11.10 -36.07
CA VAL A 9 -15.36 -9.67 -35.73
C VAL A 9 -16.23 -9.28 -34.54
N PHE A 10 -17.49 -9.72 -34.51
CA PHE A 10 -18.39 -9.47 -33.37
C PHE A 10 -17.86 -10.11 -32.07
N ALA A 11 -17.38 -11.34 -32.13
CA ALA A 11 -16.81 -12.03 -30.98
C ALA A 11 -15.57 -11.29 -30.44
N LEU A 12 -14.71 -10.78 -31.33
CA LEU A 12 -13.48 -10.07 -30.95
C LEU A 12 -13.79 -8.70 -30.32
N MET A 13 -14.80 -7.99 -30.85
CA MET A 13 -15.30 -6.74 -30.26
C MET A 13 -15.89 -6.96 -28.86
N LEU A 14 -16.62 -8.06 -28.65
CA LEU A 14 -17.24 -8.36 -27.37
C LEU A 14 -16.19 -8.77 -26.32
N LEU A 15 -15.20 -9.58 -26.73
CA LEU A 15 -14.10 -10.00 -25.86
C LEU A 15 -13.21 -8.83 -25.44
N SER A 16 -12.88 -7.92 -26.34
CA SER A 16 -12.09 -6.73 -26.01
C SER A 16 -12.85 -5.78 -25.07
N ALA A 17 -14.16 -5.61 -25.27
CA ALA A 17 -15.00 -4.81 -24.38
C ALA A 17 -15.04 -5.40 -22.95
N LEU A 18 -15.24 -6.71 -22.82
CA LEU A 18 -15.22 -7.39 -21.52
C LEU A 18 -13.85 -7.28 -20.83
N PHE A 19 -12.76 -7.41 -21.61
CA PHE A 19 -11.40 -7.25 -21.08
C PHE A 19 -11.16 -5.83 -20.54
N LEU A 20 -11.57 -4.79 -21.27
CA LEU A 20 -11.42 -3.41 -20.83
C LEU A 20 -12.22 -3.14 -19.54
N ILE A 21 -13.48 -3.59 -19.48
CA ILE A 21 -14.30 -3.46 -18.27
C ILE A 21 -13.63 -4.17 -17.08
N GLY A 22 -13.16 -5.40 -17.29
CA GLY A 22 -12.44 -6.16 -16.26
C GLY A 22 -11.15 -5.48 -15.80
N LEU A 23 -10.42 -4.82 -16.71
CA LEU A 23 -9.20 -4.09 -16.40
C LEU A 23 -9.48 -2.83 -15.57
N PHE A 24 -10.54 -2.07 -15.88
CA PHE A 24 -10.93 -0.91 -15.08
C PHE A 24 -11.36 -1.29 -13.66
N VAL A 25 -12.19 -2.35 -13.53
CA VAL A 25 -12.60 -2.85 -12.21
C VAL A 25 -11.42 -3.43 -11.45
N GLY A 26 -10.55 -4.19 -12.12
CA GLY A 26 -9.36 -4.80 -11.53
C GLY A 26 -8.35 -3.78 -11.01
N ILE A 27 -8.07 -2.71 -11.78
CA ILE A 27 -7.15 -1.64 -11.34
C ILE A 27 -7.76 -0.85 -10.18
N GLY A 28 -9.07 -0.55 -10.21
CA GLY A 28 -9.74 0.12 -9.10
C GLY A 28 -9.62 -0.66 -7.79
N SER A 29 -9.87 -1.97 -7.84
CA SER A 29 -9.71 -2.84 -6.67
C SER A 29 -8.25 -3.06 -6.26
N ALA A 30 -7.31 -3.07 -7.21
CA ALA A 30 -5.89 -3.23 -6.90
C ALA A 30 -5.28 -1.99 -6.22
N LEU A 31 -5.73 -0.79 -6.59
CA LEU A 31 -5.30 0.45 -5.92
C LEU A 31 -5.78 0.50 -4.47
N ASP A 32 -6.99 0.05 -4.19
CA ASP A 32 -7.55 -0.02 -2.83
C ASP A 32 -6.77 -1.02 -1.94
N ILE A 33 -6.25 -2.11 -2.52
CA ILE A 33 -5.38 -3.07 -1.81
C ILE A 33 -4.01 -2.46 -1.50
N VAL A 34 -3.44 -1.67 -2.41
CA VAL A 34 -2.14 -1.01 -2.17
C VAL A 34 -2.30 0.13 -1.16
N ASP A 35 -3.40 0.87 -1.16
CA ASP A 35 -3.66 1.88 -0.12
C ASP A 35 -3.88 1.21 1.25
N ALA A 36 -4.54 0.05 1.30
CA ALA A 36 -4.65 -0.73 2.53
C ALA A 36 -3.30 -1.28 3.03
N ASP A 37 -2.33 -1.51 2.14
CA ASP A 37 -0.97 -1.92 2.52
C ASP A 37 -0.09 -0.71 2.90
N HIS A 38 -0.29 0.45 2.26
CA HIS A 38 0.43 1.68 2.57
C HIS A 38 -0.12 2.40 3.81
N GLN A 39 -1.38 2.15 4.17
CA GLN A 39 -1.94 2.53 5.46
C GLN A 39 -1.52 1.57 6.56
N ARG A 40 -1.12 0.33 6.23
CA ARG A 40 -0.46 -0.57 7.17
C ARG A 40 1.01 -0.23 7.38
N GLU A 41 1.65 0.46 6.45
CA GLU A 41 2.99 1.04 6.61
C GLU A 41 2.95 2.39 7.36
N ASN A 42 1.86 3.16 7.25
CA ASN A 42 1.66 4.39 8.06
C ASN A 42 1.11 4.12 9.47
N ASP A 43 0.41 3.00 9.71
CA ASP A 43 0.13 2.52 11.08
C ASP A 43 1.27 1.63 11.63
N LEU A 44 2.30 1.38 10.82
CA LEU A 44 3.63 0.93 11.28
C LEU A 44 4.57 2.12 11.48
N ASP A 45 4.04 3.24 11.97
CA ASP A 45 4.77 4.08 12.94
C ASP A 45 4.96 3.33 14.28
N CYS A 46 5.30 2.03 14.22
CA CYS A 46 6.27 1.47 15.13
C CYS A 46 7.57 2.21 14.82
N PHE A 47 7.70 3.39 15.44
CA PHE A 47 8.97 4.03 15.73
C PHE A 47 10.02 2.94 15.82
N GLU A 48 10.91 2.87 14.82
CA GLU A 48 12.02 1.93 14.82
C GLU A 48 12.57 1.91 16.24
N ASP A 49 12.67 0.73 16.86
CA ASP A 49 13.17 0.62 18.23
C ASP A 49 14.60 1.19 18.23
N LEU A 50 14.73 2.45 18.65
CA LEU A 50 16.03 3.11 18.71
C LEU A 50 16.70 2.66 20.00
N TYR A 51 17.96 2.31 19.88
CA TYR A 51 18.80 2.06 21.04
C TYR A 51 18.99 3.35 21.83
N CYS A 52 18.54 3.35 23.07
CA CYS A 52 18.87 4.41 24.00
C CYS A 52 20.22 4.08 24.67
N PHE A 53 21.26 4.85 24.35
CA PHE A 53 22.59 4.68 24.97
C PHE A 53 22.58 4.80 26.49
N GLU A 54 21.67 5.61 27.05
CA GLU A 54 21.58 5.78 28.51
C GLU A 54 20.90 4.58 29.20
N CYS A 55 19.85 4.02 28.57
CA CYS A 55 19.14 2.87 29.14
C CYS A 55 19.76 1.53 28.73
N GLU A 56 20.75 1.56 27.85
CA GLU A 56 21.38 0.41 27.22
C GLU A 56 20.39 -0.60 26.62
N MET A 57 19.23 -0.13 26.18
CA MET A 57 18.15 -0.97 25.64
C MET A 57 17.43 -0.32 24.47
N GLU A 58 16.92 -1.17 23.59
CA GLU A 58 16.05 -0.82 22.47
C GLU A 58 14.65 -0.50 22.99
N MET A 59 14.07 0.61 22.51
CA MET A 59 12.71 0.99 22.89
C MET A 59 12.06 1.98 21.94
N SER A 60 10.72 1.92 21.94
CA SER A 60 9.86 2.88 21.23
C SER A 60 10.17 4.32 21.65
N VAL A 61 10.54 5.12 20.67
CA VAL A 61 10.73 6.56 20.82
C VAL A 61 9.38 7.26 20.75
N LYS A 62 9.20 8.34 21.52
CA LYS A 62 8.07 9.25 21.34
C LYS A 62 8.56 10.52 20.67
N GLU A 63 7.90 10.94 19.60
CA GLU A 63 8.16 12.24 19.01
C GLU A 63 7.36 13.33 19.72
N ILE A 64 8.05 14.35 20.22
CA ILE A 64 7.46 15.53 20.85
C ILE A 64 8.14 16.75 20.22
N ASP A 65 7.38 17.65 19.61
CA ASP A 65 7.89 18.87 18.95
C ASP A 65 8.97 18.63 17.88
N GLY A 66 8.84 17.57 17.08
CA GLY A 66 9.83 17.24 16.04
C GLY A 66 11.12 16.63 16.58
N LYS A 67 11.15 16.22 17.85
CA LYS A 67 12.31 15.65 18.53
C LYS A 67 12.00 14.28 19.08
N ARG A 68 12.96 13.37 18.93
CA ARG A 68 12.88 11.99 19.39
C ARG A 68 13.24 11.91 20.87
N HIS A 69 12.33 11.38 21.67
CA HIS A 69 12.52 11.17 23.10
C HIS A 69 12.47 9.68 23.44
N CYS A 70 13.42 9.26 24.27
CA CYS A 70 13.40 7.93 24.86
C CYS A 70 12.15 7.75 25.74
N GLY A 71 11.35 6.71 25.50
CA GLY A 71 10.10 6.47 26.23
C GLY A 71 10.28 6.12 27.72
N ASN A 72 11.46 5.65 28.11
CA ASN A 72 11.77 5.23 29.48
C ASN A 72 12.44 6.33 30.32
N CYS A 73 13.52 6.94 29.81
CA CYS A 73 14.25 7.97 30.56
C CYS A 73 13.87 9.40 30.17
N GLY A 74 13.08 9.61 29.10
CA GLY A 74 12.67 10.93 28.62
C GLY A 74 13.80 11.78 28.01
N LEU A 75 15.03 11.24 27.98
CA LEU A 75 16.20 11.94 27.46
C LEU A 75 16.09 12.13 25.94
N ARG A 76 16.66 13.25 25.50
CA ARG A 76 16.70 13.70 24.11
C ARG A 76 17.91 13.08 23.43
N HIS A 77 17.71 12.52 22.24
CA HIS A 77 18.80 12.16 21.33
C HIS A 77 18.50 12.70 19.93
#